data_AF-A0A7C4FTV1-F1
#
_entry.id   AF-A0A7C4FTV1-F1
#
_cell.length_a   1.000
_cell.length_b   1.000
_cell.length_c   1.000
_cell.angle_alpha   90.00
_cell.angle_beta   90.00
_cell.angle_gamma   90.00
#
_symmetry.space_group_name_H-M   'P 1'
#
loop_
_entity.id
_entity.type
_entity.pdbx_description
1 polymer ?
#
loop_
_entity_poly.entity_id
_entity_poly.type
_entity_poly.pdbx_seq_one_letter_code
_entity_poly.pdbx_strand_id
1 'polypeptide(L)'
;MTNNGPNQIMAKIRSYIKENWGAPFIIAFMTLLLSSAVSLSAGSAQLADTIAIYAFYALVIGVVLQLACFLKYRKNLSEHEAALS
;
A
#
# COMPACT_ATOMS: atom_id res chain seq x y z
N MET A 1 -0.06 -1.59 -32.74
CA MET A 1 -1.00 -2.43 -31.94
C MET A 1 -0.16 -3.29 -31.00
N THR A 2 0.07 -2.86 -29.76
CA THR A 2 0.93 -3.58 -28.82
C THR A 2 0.19 -4.81 -28.28
N ASN A 3 0.75 -6.00 -28.53
CA ASN A 3 0.24 -7.27 -28.04
C ASN A 3 0.46 -7.34 -26.51
N ASN A 4 -0.60 -7.14 -25.74
CA ASN A 4 -0.55 -7.14 -24.28
C ASN A 4 -0.83 -8.56 -23.75
N GLY A 5 0.21 -9.38 -23.66
CA GLY A 5 0.13 -10.64 -22.91
C GLY A 5 0.01 -10.37 -21.40
N PRO A 6 -0.73 -11.21 -20.63
CA PRO A 6 -0.99 -11.00 -19.19
C PRO A 6 0.30 -10.88 -18.35
N ASN A 7 1.40 -11.45 -18.83
CA ASN A 7 2.70 -11.44 -18.17
C ASN A 7 3.35 -10.05 -18.05
N GLN A 8 3.09 -9.12 -18.98
CA GLN A 8 3.65 -7.76 -18.91
C GLN A 8 2.94 -6.88 -17.87
N ILE A 9 1.65 -7.11 -17.64
CA ILE A 9 0.86 -6.38 -16.64
C ILE A 9 1.32 -6.77 -15.24
N MET A 10 1.49 -8.07 -14.99
CA MET A 10 2.04 -8.58 -13.73
C MET A 10 3.46 -8.06 -13.46
N ALA A 11 4.31 -7.99 -14.49
CA ALA A 11 5.67 -7.46 -14.35
C ALA A 11 5.68 -5.98 -13.95
N LYS A 12 4.81 -5.14 -14.55
CA LYS A 12 4.64 -3.74 -14.16
C LYS A 12 4.10 -3.61 -12.74
N ILE A 13 3.05 -4.35 -12.39
CA ILE A 13 2.47 -4.33 -11.03
C ILE A 13 3.54 -4.70 -10.00
N ARG A 14 4.33 -5.75 -10.27
CA ARG A 14 5.43 -6.17 -9.39
C ARG A 14 6.52 -5.11 -9.26
N SER A 15 6.85 -4.40 -10.34
CA SER A 15 7.81 -3.29 -10.31
C SER A 15 7.29 -2.12 -9.49
N TYR A 16 6.03 -1.72 -9.70
CA TYR A 16 5.36 -0.66 -8.94
C TYR A 16 5.27 -0.99 -7.44
N ILE A 17 4.93 -2.24 -7.09
CA ILE A 17 4.91 -2.70 -5.69
C ILE A 17 6.32 -2.72 -5.08
N LYS A 18 7.34 -3.08 -5.88
CA LYS A 18 8.73 -3.13 -5.42
C LYS A 18 9.33 -1.73 -5.19
N GLU A 19 8.83 -0.73 -5.91
CA GLU A 19 9.30 0.66 -5.78
C GLU A 19 8.56 1.40 -4.66
N ASN A 20 7.29 1.08 -4.42
CA ASN A 20 6.47 1.73 -3.39
C ASN A 20 5.74 0.69 -2.51
N TRP A 21 6.49 0.05 -1.60
CA TRP A 21 5.99 -1.05 -0.75
C TRP A 21 4.83 -0.65 0.16
N GLY A 22 4.65 0.64 0.45
CA GLY A 22 3.54 1.16 1.24
C GLY A 22 2.20 1.23 0.48
N ALA A 23 2.24 1.47 -0.83
CA ALA A 23 1.04 1.67 -1.66
C ALA A 23 0.01 0.51 -1.60
N PRO A 24 0.39 -0.78 -1.70
CA PRO A 24 -0.59 -1.87 -1.64
C PRO A 24 -1.31 -1.97 -0.29
N PHE A 25 -0.63 -1.65 0.82
CA PHE A 25 -1.25 -1.66 2.16
C PHE A 25 -2.28 -0.54 2.33
N ILE A 26 -1.99 0.65 1.79
CA ILE A 26 -2.94 1.77 1.81
C ILE A 26 -4.18 1.46 0.93
N ILE A 27 -3.98 0.83 -0.24
CA ILE A 27 -5.10 0.41 -1.10
C ILE A 27 -5.97 -0.63 -0.38
N ALA A 28 -5.35 -1.63 0.25
CA ALA A 28 -6.09 -2.63 1.04
C ALA A 28 -6.89 -1.97 2.17
N PHE A 29 -6.29 -1.03 2.89
CA PHE A 29 -6.98 -0.21 3.90
C PHE A 29 -8.20 0.53 3.33
N MET A 30 -8.06 1.20 2.19
CA MET A 30 -9.17 1.90 1.54
C MET A 30 -10.33 0.97 1.20
N THR A 31 -10.03 -0.25 0.72
CA THR A 31 -11.09 -1.24 0.44
C THR A 31 -11.79 -1.72 1.71
N LEU A 32 -11.06 -1.92 2.81
CA LEU A 32 -11.63 -2.28 4.11
C LEU A 32 -12.55 -1.17 4.65
N LEU A 33 -12.17 0.11 4.50
CA LEU A 33 -13.03 1.23 4.88
C LEU A 33 -14.32 1.29 4.07
N LEU A 34 -14.25 1.05 2.75
CA LEU A 34 -15.43 0.97 1.91
C LEU A 34 -16.35 -0.17 2.36
N SER A 35 -15.79 -1.34 2.66
CA SER A 35 -16.57 -2.46 3.21
C SER A 35 -17.21 -2.11 4.55
N SER A 36 -16.49 -1.45 5.47
CA SER A 36 -17.04 -1.00 6.75
C SER A 36 -18.19 -0.01 6.55
N ALA A 37 -18.04 0.98 5.67
CA ALA A 37 -19.08 1.96 5.36
C ALA A 37 -20.34 1.31 4.76
N VAL A 38 -20.17 0.33 3.86
CA VAL A 38 -21.29 -0.44 3.30
C VAL A 38 -21.99 -1.26 4.40
N SER A 39 -21.25 -1.94 5.27
CA SER A 39 -21.82 -2.68 6.40
C SER A 39 -22.58 -1.79 7.38
N LEU A 40 -22.06 -0.58 7.64
CA LEU A 40 -22.74 0.41 8.49
C LEU A 40 -24.03 0.90 7.84
N SER A 41 -23.99 1.21 6.54
CA SER A 41 -25.17 1.63 5.77
C SER A 41 -26.24 0.54 5.67
N ALA A 42 -25.86 -0.73 5.74
CA ALA A 42 -26.77 -1.87 5.78
C ALA A 42 -27.37 -2.12 7.19
N GLY A 43 -27.01 -1.31 8.19
CA GLY A 43 -27.51 -1.42 9.56
C GLY A 43 -26.73 -2.40 10.44
N SER A 44 -25.61 -2.96 9.96
CA SER A 44 -24.80 -3.91 10.74
C SER A 44 -23.61 -3.20 11.40
N ALA A 45 -23.91 -2.45 12.47
CA ALA A 45 -22.91 -1.66 13.19
C ALA A 45 -21.79 -2.51 13.80
N GLN A 46 -22.09 -3.70 14.35
CA GLN A 46 -21.05 -4.60 14.90
C GLN A 46 -20.04 -5.07 13.83
N LEU A 47 -20.52 -5.41 12.63
CA LEU A 47 -19.63 -5.82 11.54
C LEU A 47 -18.80 -4.63 11.04
N ALA A 48 -19.41 -3.46 10.88
CA ALA A 48 -18.71 -2.26 10.45
C ALA A 48 -17.55 -1.88 11.39
N ASP A 49 -17.80 -1.91 12.70
CA ASP A 49 -16.81 -1.57 13.73
C ASP A 49 -15.63 -2.55 13.71
N THR A 50 -15.93 -3.85 13.61
CA THR A 50 -14.91 -4.90 13.48
C THR A 50 -14.04 -4.68 12.24
N ILE A 51 -14.66 -4.43 11.08
CA ILE A 51 -13.93 -4.17 9.83
C ILE A 51 -13.09 -2.88 9.94
N ALA A 52 -13.59 -1.84 10.61
CA ALA A 52 -12.86 -0.59 10.82
C ALA A 52 -11.59 -0.78 11.66
N ILE A 53 -11.63 -1.64 12.68
CA ILE A 53 -10.45 -2.00 13.48
C ILE A 53 -9.40 -2.69 12.60
N TYR A 54 -9.80 -3.66 11.76
CA TYR A 54 -8.87 -4.29 10.83
C TYR A 54 -8.30 -3.31 9.81
N ALA A 55 -9.12 -2.38 9.31
CA ALA A 55 -8.69 -1.29 8.45
C ALA A 55 -7.62 -0.45 9.15
N PHE A 56 -7.85 -0.05 10.40
CA PHE A 56 -6.89 0.73 11.20
C PHE A 56 -5.52 0.03 11.32
N TYR A 57 -5.49 -1.27 11.64
CA TYR A 57 -4.22 -2.00 11.70
C TYR A 57 -3.53 -2.07 10.34
N ALA A 58 -4.27 -2.29 9.26
CA ALA A 58 -3.73 -2.29 7.90
C ALA A 58 -3.12 -0.92 7.51
N LEU A 59 -3.77 0.18 7.88
CA LEU A 59 -3.26 1.54 7.69
C LEU A 59 -1.94 1.73 8.44
N VAL A 60 -1.90 1.40 9.73
CA VAL A 60 -0.70 1.60 10.57
C VAL A 60 0.48 0.82 10.00
N ILE A 61 0.28 -0.45 9.63
CA ILE A 61 1.31 -1.27 8.99
C ILE A 61 1.77 -0.64 7.68
N GLY A 62 0.84 -0.20 6.83
CA GLY A 62 1.14 0.44 5.55
C GLY A 62 1.98 1.71 5.69
N VAL A 63 1.61 2.58 6.64
CA VAL A 63 2.33 3.84 6.92
C VAL A 63 3.72 3.57 7.48
N VAL A 64 3.86 2.63 8.42
CA VAL A 64 5.17 2.26 8.98
C VAL A 64 6.09 1.71 7.88
N LEU A 65 5.56 0.85 7.00
CA LEU A 65 6.33 0.31 5.89
C LEU A 65 6.70 1.39 4.86
N GLN A 66 5.77 2.30 4.55
CA GLN A 66 6.03 3.45 3.68
C GLN A 66 7.14 4.34 4.24
N LEU A 67 7.11 4.62 5.55
CA LEU A 67 8.13 5.40 6.24
C LEU A 67 9.49 4.68 6.23
N ALA A 68 9.52 3.38 6.51
CA ALA A 68 10.75 2.59 6.47
C ALA A 68 11.37 2.58 5.06
N CYS A 69 10.54 2.45 4.01
CA CYS A 69 10.98 2.53 2.62
C CYS A 69 11.55 3.92 2.29
N PHE A 70 10.87 4.99 2.72
CA PHE A 70 11.31 6.36 2.51
C PHE A 70 12.67 6.65 3.16
N LEU A 71 12.86 6.22 4.42
CA LEU A 71 14.12 6.36 5.13
C LEU A 71 15.24 5.56 4.47
N LYS A 72 14.97 4.31 4.05
CA LYS A 72 15.93 3.47 3.35
C LYS A 72 16.37 4.08 2.01
N TYR A 73 15.42 4.62 1.24
CA TYR A 73 15.72 5.27 -0.05
C TYR A 73 16.62 6.50 0.15
N ARG A 74 16.30 7.33 1.16
CA ARG A 74 17.09 8.53 1.47
C ARG A 74 18.54 8.22 1.85
N LYS A 75 18.77 7.15 2.63
CA LYS A 75 20.13 6.71 3.02
C LYS A 75 20.97 6.32 1.81
N ASN A 76 20.40 5.54 0.88
CA ASN A 76 21.12 5.09 -0.32
C ASN A 76 21.50 6.25 -1.24
N LEU A 77 20.64 7.28 -1.31
CA LEU A 77 20.92 8.48 -2.11
C LEU A 77 22.11 9.26 -1.56
N SER A 78 22.15 9.48 -0.24
CA SER A 78 23.25 10.22 0.41
C SER A 78 24.61 9.51 0.34
N GLU A 79 24.64 8.17 0.42
CA GLU A 79 25.89 7.40 0.31
C GLU A 79 26.46 7.43 -1.11
N HIS A 80 25.60 7.45 -2.12
CA HIS A 80 26.00 7.56 -3.53
C HIS A 80 26.53 8.96 -3.88
N GLU A 81 25.96 10.01 -3.27
CA GLU A 81 26.43 11.40 -3.45
C GLU A 81 27.81 11.60 -2.80
N ALA A 82 28.01 11.07 -1.58
CA ALA A 82 29.29 11.14 -0.87
C ALA A 82 30.42 10.29 -1.49
N ALA A 83 30.08 9.23 -2.25
CA ALA A 83 31.06 8.41 -2.96
C ALA A 83 31.56 9.00 -4.28
N LEU A 84 30.90 10.06 -4.78
CA LEU A 84 31.24 10.75 -6.03
C LEU A 84 31.91 12.12 -5.82
N SER A 85 31.97 12.59 -4.57
CA SER A 85 32.66 13.82 -4.12
C SER A 85 34.04 13.52 -3.55
#